data_AF-A0A821GYR4-F1
#
_entry.id   AF-A0A821GYR4-F1
#
_cell.length_a   1.000
_cell.length_b   1.000
_cell.length_c   1.000
_cell.angle_alpha   90.00
_cell.angle_beta   90.00
_cell.angle_gamma   90.00
#
_symmetry.space_group_name_H-M   'P 1'
#
loop_
_entity.id
_entity.type
_entity.pdbx_description
1 polymer ?
#
loop_
_entity_poly.entity_id
_entity_poly.type
_entity_poly.pdbx_seq_one_letter_code
_entity_poly.pdbx_strand_id
1 'polypeptide(L)'
;MKRTISLLFFFALIITIGAPPVVENPTKDKPQPASKDNDTSDDVLDNLEYGRYLKEVVEILESDPEFKKKIENASTDDIRSGNIAEHLSLVQHHIRTQLDEAKQREMTRLRDFVGQKVRNLNGKYLLFFLSFFGRLSFSTNQVP
;
A
#
# COMPACT_ATOMS: atom_id res chain seq x y z
N MET A 1 23.49 -43.08 -24.99
CA MET A 1 23.28 -42.51 -23.64
C MET A 1 23.86 -41.10 -23.45
N LYS A 2 25.11 -40.79 -23.85
CA LYS A 2 25.69 -39.45 -23.63
C LYS A 2 24.91 -38.30 -24.31
N ARG A 3 24.36 -38.53 -25.51
CA ARG A 3 23.53 -37.56 -26.25
C ARG A 3 22.17 -37.27 -25.61
N THR A 4 21.53 -38.28 -25.00
CA THR A 4 20.23 -38.12 -24.34
C THR A 4 20.37 -37.42 -23.00
N ILE A 5 21.47 -37.66 -22.27
CA ILE A 5 21.81 -36.94 -21.04
C ILE A 5 22.13 -35.48 -21.34
N SER A 6 22.87 -35.20 -22.42
CA SER A 6 23.16 -33.83 -22.85
C SER A 6 21.91 -33.04 -23.26
N LEU A 7 20.94 -33.70 -23.92
CA LEU A 7 19.66 -33.07 -24.29
C LEU A 7 18.79 -32.79 -23.06
N LEU A 8 18.76 -33.71 -22.09
CA LEU A 8 17.99 -33.54 -20.85
C LEU A 8 18.57 -32.43 -19.96
N PHE A 9 19.89 -32.29 -19.92
CA PHE A 9 20.57 -31.19 -19.22
C PHE A 9 20.30 -29.83 -19.89
N PHE A 10 20.28 -29.79 -21.22
CA PHE A 10 19.96 -28.57 -21.97
C PHE A 10 18.49 -28.14 -21.76
N PHE A 11 17.57 -29.11 -21.70
CA PHE A 11 16.15 -28.85 -21.38
C PHE A 11 15.97 -28.36 -19.95
N ALA A 12 16.73 -28.91 -18.98
CA ALA A 12 16.73 -28.44 -17.60
C ALA A 12 17.28 -27.00 -17.46
N LEU A 13 18.30 -26.64 -18.25
CA LEU A 13 18.85 -25.28 -18.26
C LEU A 13 17.85 -24.24 -18.79
N ILE A 14 17.03 -24.61 -19.79
CA ILE A 14 16.00 -23.74 -20.38
C ILE A 14 14.88 -23.46 -19.37
N ILE A 15 14.51 -24.44 -18.52
CA ILE A 15 13.49 -24.26 -17.47
C ILE A 15 13.96 -23.28 -16.37
N THR A 16 15.27 -23.19 -16.13
CA THR A 16 15.85 -22.29 -15.11
C THR A 16 16.04 -20.83 -15.57
N ILE A 17 15.82 -20.49 -16.85
CA ILE A 17 15.94 -19.12 -17.37
C ILE A 17 14.69 -18.27 -17.08
N GLY A 18 13.64 -18.85 -16.49
CA GLY A 18 12.52 -18.11 -15.95
C GLY A 18 12.90 -17.28 -14.72
N ALA A 19 13.59 -16.15 -14.92
CA ALA A 19 13.65 -15.10 -13.91
C ALA A 19 12.21 -14.64 -13.64
N PRO A 20 11.76 -14.58 -12.37
CA PRO A 20 10.49 -13.92 -12.08
C PRO A 20 10.57 -12.51 -12.67
N PRO A 21 9.51 -12.03 -13.36
CA PRO A 21 9.54 -10.70 -13.94
C PRO A 21 9.95 -9.72 -12.84
N VAL A 22 10.99 -8.93 -13.10
CA VAL A 22 11.24 -7.73 -12.31
C VAL A 22 9.97 -6.93 -12.48
N VAL A 23 9.21 -6.81 -11.40
CA VAL A 23 8.11 -5.86 -11.33
C VAL A 23 8.78 -4.50 -11.40
N GLU A 24 9.02 -4.02 -12.62
CA GLU A 24 9.19 -2.61 -12.87
C GLU A 24 7.89 -2.00 -12.38
N ASN A 25 7.89 -1.41 -11.18
CA ASN A 25 6.84 -0.48 -10.80
C ASN A 25 7.02 0.72 -11.72
N PRO A 26 6.19 0.89 -12.76
CA PRO A 26 6.25 2.09 -13.58
C PRO A 26 5.41 3.12 -12.84
N THR A 27 6.01 3.78 -11.87
CA THR A 27 5.49 5.07 -11.39
C THR A 27 6.65 6.02 -11.63
N LYS A 28 6.88 6.54 -12.85
CA LYS A 28 5.96 7.38 -13.63
C LYS A 28 5.18 8.30 -12.69
N ASP A 29 5.77 9.48 -12.52
CA ASP A 29 5.11 10.75 -12.27
C ASP A 29 3.85 10.92 -13.13
N LYS A 30 2.76 10.25 -12.73
CA LYS A 30 1.44 10.47 -13.29
C LYS A 30 0.45 10.54 -12.13
N PRO A 31 -0.24 11.67 -11.93
CA PRO A 31 -1.31 11.79 -10.95
C PRO A 31 -2.33 10.69 -11.21
N GLN A 32 -2.49 9.79 -10.24
CA GLN A 32 -3.54 8.78 -10.27
C GLN A 32 -4.86 9.51 -10.02
N PRO A 33 -5.85 9.44 -10.94
CA PRO A 33 -7.12 10.11 -10.75
C PRO A 33 -7.81 9.52 -9.52
N ALA A 34 -8.35 10.41 -8.68
CA ALA A 34 -9.10 10.07 -7.48
C ALA A 34 -10.17 9.01 -7.81
N SER A 35 -9.97 7.79 -7.31
CA SER A 35 -11.00 6.76 -7.35
C SER A 35 -12.09 7.13 -6.36
N LYS A 36 -13.09 7.85 -6.86
CA LYS A 36 -14.43 7.90 -6.29
C LYS A 36 -14.96 6.47 -6.33
N ASP A 37 -15.08 5.84 -5.17
CA ASP A 37 -16.09 4.83 -4.82
C ASP A 37 -15.78 4.33 -3.40
N ASN A 38 -16.58 4.77 -2.43
CA ASN A 38 -17.50 3.92 -1.68
C ASN A 38 -18.06 4.72 -0.50
N ASP A 39 -19.36 4.99 -0.63
CA ASP A 39 -20.25 5.45 0.42
C ASP A 39 -20.36 4.34 1.47
N THR A 40 -19.69 4.48 2.61
CA THR A 40 -20.08 3.80 3.85
C THR A 40 -19.62 4.66 5.02
N SER A 41 -20.60 5.15 5.73
CA SER A 41 -20.60 5.68 7.09
C SER A 41 -19.96 4.72 8.11
N ASP A 42 -18.66 4.46 8.00
CA ASP A 42 -17.77 4.02 9.10
C ASP A 42 -16.84 5.19 9.50
N ASP A 43 -17.55 6.30 9.70
CA ASP A 43 -17.14 7.62 10.10
C ASP A 43 -16.32 7.68 11.40
N VAL A 44 -15.52 8.75 11.48
CA VAL A 44 -14.86 9.34 12.66
C VAL A 44 -13.50 8.76 13.09
N LEU A 45 -13.28 7.44 13.15
CA LEU A 45 -12.04 6.91 13.76
C LEU A 45 -10.85 6.78 12.77
N ASP A 46 -11.08 6.36 11.53
CA ASP A 46 -10.06 6.41 10.45
C ASP A 46 -9.91 7.82 9.84
N ASN A 47 -10.94 8.66 10.00
CA ASN A 47 -10.95 10.06 9.55
C ASN A 47 -10.02 10.96 10.38
N LEU A 48 -9.63 10.59 11.60
CA LEU A 48 -8.73 11.42 12.41
C LEU A 48 -7.30 11.41 11.86
N GLU A 49 -6.79 10.23 11.51
CA GLU A 49 -5.39 10.03 11.12
C GLU A 49 -5.14 10.52 9.69
N TYR A 50 -6.03 10.18 8.74
CA TYR A 50 -5.97 10.71 7.38
C TYR A 50 -6.27 12.21 7.35
N GLY A 51 -7.19 12.69 8.19
CA GLY A 51 -7.45 14.11 8.39
C GLY A 51 -6.23 14.88 8.90
N ARG A 52 -5.44 14.27 9.80
CA ARG A 52 -4.14 14.83 10.23
C ARG A 52 -3.16 14.93 9.08
N TYR A 53 -3.02 13.89 8.27
CA TYR A 53 -2.17 13.90 7.07
C TYR A 53 -2.58 15.03 6.11
N LEU A 54 -3.88 15.18 5.84
CA LEU A 54 -4.35 16.23 4.94
C LEU A 54 -4.07 17.63 5.50
N LYS A 55 -4.22 17.82 6.81
CA LYS A 55 -3.86 19.08 7.47
C LYS A 55 -2.36 19.39 7.35
N GLU A 56 -1.51 18.40 7.57
CA GLU A 56 -0.05 18.54 7.42
C GLU A 56 0.34 18.87 5.98
N VAL A 57 -0.31 18.24 4.99
CA VAL A 57 -0.13 18.56 3.58
C VAL A 57 -0.49 20.01 3.28
N VAL A 58 -1.64 20.49 3.78
CA VAL A 58 -2.06 21.89 3.57
C VAL A 58 -1.08 22.87 4.24
N GLU A 59 -0.62 22.58 5.46
CA GLU A 59 0.35 23.42 6.17
C GLU A 59 1.69 23.51 5.41
N ILE A 60 2.18 22.40 4.86
CA ILE A 60 3.37 22.37 4.01
C ILE A 60 3.14 23.21 2.75
N LEU A 61 1.96 23.13 2.14
CA LEU A 61 1.61 23.91 0.95
C LEU A 61 1.42 25.41 1.23
N GLU A 62 0.97 25.80 2.43
CA GLU A 62 0.82 27.20 2.87
C GLU A 62 2.14 27.90 3.15
N SER A 63 3.22 27.15 3.38
CA SER A 63 4.55 27.70 3.59
C SER A 63 5.09 28.47 2.37
N ASP A 64 4.59 28.15 1.17
CA ASP A 64 4.93 28.86 -0.07
C ASP A 64 3.97 30.05 -0.29
N PRO A 65 4.45 31.31 -0.27
CA PRO A 65 3.60 32.49 -0.42
C PRO A 65 2.93 32.60 -1.79
N GLU A 66 3.48 31.99 -2.84
CA GLU A 66 2.87 31.97 -4.17
C GLU A 66 1.72 30.97 -4.23
N PHE A 67 1.93 29.78 -3.65
CA PHE A 67 0.92 28.72 -3.60
C PHE A 67 -0.19 29.03 -2.59
N LYS A 68 0.12 29.67 -1.46
CA LYS A 68 -0.85 30.15 -0.48
C LYS A 68 -1.92 31.03 -1.11
N LYS A 69 -1.53 31.96 -2.00
CA LYS A 69 -2.49 32.80 -2.74
C LYS A 69 -3.39 31.97 -3.66
N LYS A 70 -2.90 30.84 -4.19
CA LYS A 70 -3.72 29.93 -4.99
C LYS A 70 -4.70 29.14 -4.13
N ILE A 71 -4.30 28.75 -2.91
CA ILE A 71 -5.21 28.15 -1.92
C ILE A 71 -6.29 29.15 -1.49
N GLU A 72 -5.91 30.40 -1.19
CA GLU A 72 -6.86 31.45 -0.76
C GLU A 72 -7.87 31.84 -1.84
N ASN A 73 -7.47 31.76 -3.12
CA ASN A 73 -8.35 32.04 -4.26
C ASN A 73 -9.17 30.82 -4.72
N ALA A 74 -8.84 29.61 -4.26
CA ALA A 74 -9.55 28.38 -4.61
C ALA A 74 -10.76 28.16 -3.70
N SER A 75 -11.83 27.57 -4.24
CA SER A 75 -12.98 27.17 -3.43
C SER A 75 -12.61 26.01 -2.52
N THR A 76 -13.20 25.94 -1.32
CA THR A 76 -13.02 24.79 -0.40
C THR A 76 -13.41 23.46 -1.04
N ASP A 77 -14.31 23.49 -2.04
CA ASP A 77 -14.70 22.33 -2.83
C ASP A 77 -13.61 21.89 -3.80
N ASP A 78 -12.81 22.81 -4.36
CA ASP A 78 -11.68 22.51 -5.24
C ASP A 78 -10.50 21.91 -4.49
N ILE A 79 -10.34 22.29 -3.23
CA ILE A 79 -9.34 21.72 -2.32
C ILE A 79 -9.72 20.26 -2.00
N ARG A 80 -11.00 19.98 -1.70
CA ARG A 80 -11.48 18.63 -1.40
C ARG A 80 -11.54 17.73 -2.63
N SER A 81 -11.88 18.27 -3.80
CA SER A 81 -11.97 17.51 -5.05
C SER A 81 -10.60 17.14 -5.62
N GLY A 82 -9.52 17.79 -5.14
CA GLY A 82 -8.16 17.55 -5.59
C GLY A 82 -7.78 18.32 -6.86
N ASN A 83 -8.61 19.24 -7.35
CA ASN A 83 -8.31 20.10 -8.50
C ASN A 83 -7.02 20.92 -8.29
N ILE A 84 -6.72 21.31 -7.05
CA ILE A 84 -5.53 22.09 -6.72
C ILE A 84 -4.21 21.32 -6.94
N ALA A 85 -4.28 19.99 -7.04
CA ALA A 85 -3.12 19.13 -7.28
C ALA A 85 -2.51 19.32 -8.68
N GLU A 86 -3.27 19.83 -9.66
CA GLU A 86 -2.74 20.15 -10.99
C GLU A 86 -1.71 21.27 -10.95
N HIS A 87 -1.81 22.16 -9.95
CA HIS A 87 -0.90 23.29 -9.77
C HIS A 87 0.31 22.96 -8.88
N LEU A 88 0.45 21.71 -8.44
CA LEU A 88 1.54 21.28 -7.56
C LEU A 88 2.92 21.33 -8.27
N SER A 89 2.94 21.42 -9.60
CA SER A 89 4.12 21.67 -10.44
C SER A 89 4.62 23.12 -10.41
N LEU A 90 3.89 24.04 -9.78
CA LEU A 90 4.30 25.44 -9.60
C LEU A 90 5.01 25.69 -8.26
N VAL A 91 4.81 24.80 -7.30
CA VAL A 91 5.42 24.86 -5.96
C VAL A 91 6.96 24.78 -6.02
N GLN A 92 7.66 25.38 -5.06
CA GLN A 92 9.12 25.22 -4.95
C GLN A 92 9.56 23.75 -4.76
N HIS A 93 10.75 23.39 -5.27
CA HIS A 93 11.27 22.01 -5.19
C HIS A 93 11.37 21.48 -3.75
N HIS A 94 11.79 22.33 -2.82
CA HIS A 94 11.92 21.95 -1.41
C HIS A 94 10.59 21.49 -0.78
N ILE A 95 9.48 22.13 -1.14
CA ILE A 95 8.15 21.77 -0.64
C ILE A 95 7.65 20.48 -1.29
N ARG A 96 8.00 20.21 -2.55
CA ARG A 96 7.72 18.90 -3.17
C ARG A 96 8.40 17.77 -2.41
N THR A 97 9.67 17.95 -2.05
CA THR A 97 10.41 16.98 -1.23
C THR A 97 9.74 16.79 0.13
N GLN A 98 9.34 17.86 0.81
CA GLN A 98 8.62 17.76 2.09
C GLN A 98 7.26 17.06 1.94
N LEU A 99 6.54 17.30 0.85
CA LEU A 99 5.28 16.62 0.56
C LEU A 99 5.48 15.12 0.30
N ASP A 100 6.54 14.77 -0.43
CA ASP A 100 6.92 13.38 -0.67
C ASP A 100 7.30 12.66 0.63
N GLU A 101 8.02 13.33 1.54
CA GLU A 101 8.32 12.82 2.87
C GLU A 101 7.07 12.62 3.73
N ALA A 102 6.15 13.60 3.75
CA ALA A 102 4.88 13.48 4.47
C ALA A 102 4.04 12.31 3.92
N LYS A 103 3.98 12.16 2.60
CA LYS A 103 3.34 11.01 1.93
C LYS A 103 4.01 9.69 2.29
N GLN A 104 5.34 9.65 2.32
CA GLN A 104 6.09 8.44 2.66
C GLN A 104 5.83 7.99 4.10
N ARG A 105 5.75 8.94 5.05
CA ARG A 105 5.37 8.65 6.44
C ARG A 105 4.00 7.98 6.51
N GLU A 106 3.02 8.53 5.81
CA GLU A 106 1.65 8.00 5.83
C GLU A 106 1.57 6.61 5.17
N MET A 107 2.24 6.40 4.03
CA MET A 107 2.27 5.08 3.39
C MET A 107 2.94 4.02 4.26
N THR A 108 3.99 4.39 4.99
CA THR A 108 4.66 3.48 5.94
C THR A 108 3.70 3.07 7.06
N ARG A 109 2.99 4.04 7.66
CA ARG A 109 1.98 3.79 8.70
C ARG A 109 0.90 2.81 8.21
N LEU A 110 0.34 3.05 7.03
CA LEU A 110 -0.69 2.18 6.44
C LEU A 110 -0.15 0.78 6.15
N ARG A 111 1.07 0.67 5.62
CA ARG A 111 1.69 -0.62 5.36
C ARG A 111 1.89 -1.43 6.64
N ASP A 112 2.29 -0.78 7.72
CA ASP A 112 2.45 -1.42 9.02
C ASP A 112 1.10 -1.86 9.60
N PHE A 113 0.05 -1.06 9.45
CA PHE A 113 -1.32 -1.41 9.86
C PHE A 113 -1.82 -2.65 9.11
N VAL A 114 -1.68 -2.68 7.78
CA VAL A 114 -2.03 -3.84 6.96
C VAL A 114 -1.21 -5.06 7.35
N GLY A 115 0.11 -4.91 7.52
CA GLY A 115 1.00 -5.98 7.92
C GLY A 115 0.61 -6.62 9.26
N GLN A 116 0.21 -5.81 10.23
CA GLN A 116 -0.32 -6.30 11.51
C GLN A 116 -1.61 -7.09 11.33
N LYS A 117 -2.56 -6.59 10.52
CA LYS A 117 -3.83 -7.28 10.26
C LYS A 117 -3.61 -8.63 9.58
N VAL A 118 -2.71 -8.71 8.62
CA VAL A 118 -2.33 -9.97 7.94
C VAL A 118 -1.71 -10.97 8.93
N ARG A 119 -0.76 -10.53 9.78
CA ARG A 119 -0.16 -11.40 10.82
C ARG A 119 -1.22 -11.94 11.79
N ASN A 120 -2.13 -11.08 12.24
CA ASN A 120 -3.22 -11.47 13.13
C ASN A 120 -4.18 -12.48 12.49
N LEU A 121 -4.52 -12.29 11.20
CA LEU A 121 -5.35 -13.24 10.45
C LEU A 121 -4.66 -14.60 10.32
N ASN A 122 -3.37 -14.63 9.95
CA ASN A 122 -2.61 -15.88 9.84
C ASN A 122 -2.54 -16.64 11.18
N GLY A 123 -2.36 -15.93 12.29
CA GLY A 123 -2.43 -16.53 13.63
C GLY A 123 -3.83 -17.09 13.96
N LYS A 124 -4.90 -16.40 13.57
CA LYS A 124 -6.28 -16.89 13.72
C LYS A 124 -6.54 -18.14 12.87
N TYR A 125 -6.07 -18.19 11.62
CA TYR A 125 -6.19 -19.38 10.78
C TYR A 125 -5.43 -20.58 11.37
N LEU A 126 -4.24 -20.36 11.94
CA LEU A 126 -3.49 -21.42 12.62
C LEU A 126 -4.24 -21.95 13.86
N LEU A 127 -4.80 -21.06 14.69
CA LEU A 127 -5.57 -21.47 15.87
C LEU A 127 -6.90 -22.13 15.48
N PHE A 128 -7.55 -21.66 14.42
CA PHE A 128 -8.75 -22.29 13.87
C PHE A 128 -8.43 -23.68 13.31
N PHE A 129 -7.31 -23.82 12.60
CA PHE A 129 -6.83 -25.11 12.09
C PHE A 129 -6.49 -26.07 13.24
N LEU A 130 -5.79 -25.61 14.28
CA LEU A 130 -5.49 -26.42 15.47
C LEU A 130 -6.76 -26.77 16.27
N SER A 131 -7.76 -25.90 16.34
CA SER A 131 -9.05 -26.21 16.99
C SER A 131 -9.87 -27.22 16.18
N PHE A 132 -9.85 -27.11 14.86
CA PHE A 132 -10.62 -27.97 13.95
C PHE A 132 -9.97 -29.35 13.75
N PHE A 133 -8.64 -29.41 13.59
CA PHE A 133 -7.89 -30.66 13.40
C PHE A 133 -7.32 -31.24 14.70
N GLY A 134 -7.05 -30.43 15.73
CA GLY A 134 -6.57 -30.91 17.03
C GLY A 134 -7.63 -31.68 17.83
N ARG A 135 -8.91 -31.59 17.46
CA ARG A 135 -9.99 -32.43 18.04
C ARG A 135 -9.98 -33.88 17.52
N LEU A 136 -9.11 -34.22 16.56
CA LEU A 136 -9.04 -35.55 15.93
C LEU A 136 -7.91 -36.47 16.43
N SER A 137 -7.17 -36.10 17.49
CA SER A 137 -6.15 -37.02 18.03
C SER A 137 -6.05 -36.94 19.55
N PHE A 138 -6.79 -37.80 20.25
CA PHE A 138 -6.26 -38.76 21.24
C PHE A 138 -7.42 -39.57 21.86
N SER A 139 -7.85 -40.63 21.18
CA SER A 139 -8.57 -41.74 21.83
C SER A 139 -8.16 -43.03 21.15
N THR A 140 -6.88 -43.39 21.29
CA THR A 140 -6.51 -44.80 21.29
C THR A 140 -6.90 -45.32 22.68
N ASN A 141 -8.13 -45.81 22.74
CA ASN A 141 -8.68 -46.53 23.87
C ASN A 141 -7.72 -47.66 24.30
N GLN A 142 -7.74 -47.88 25.60
CA GLN A 142 -7.18 -49.04 26.27
C GLN A 142 -7.79 -50.36 25.77
N VAL A 143 -6.92 -51.38 25.75
CA VAL A 143 -7.10 -52.78 26.22
C VAL A 143 -7.93 -53.75 25.36
N PRO A 144 -7.64 -55.07 25.38
CA PRO A 144 -6.71 -55.81 26.26
C PRO A 144 -5.37 -56.25 25.67
#